data_AF-A0A3N5U8K9-F1
#
_entry.id   AF-A0A3N5U8K9-F1
#
_cell.length_a   1.000
_cell.length_b   1.000
_cell.length_c   1.000
_cell.angle_alpha   90.00
_cell.angle_beta   90.00
_cell.angle_gamma   90.00
#
_symmetry.space_group_name_H-M   'P 1'
#
loop_
_entity.id
_entity.type
_entity.pdbx_description
1 polymer ?
#
loop_
_entity_poly.entity_id
_entity_poly.type
_entity_poly.pdbx_seq_one_letter_code
_entity_poly.pdbx_strand_id
1 'polypeptide(L)'
;MIVADKKPIEEIIKEIENYSKILILGCNECVTVCEAGGKKEVGILASALRMYFLNQGKDVKIDEVTLERQCDHEYLEEIRDRIDRYDAVVSLACGVGVQFTAEKYLSMPVYPGVNTCFLGVTEKRGLWTERCQACGKCILAKTAGICPVSRCAKRLLNGPCGGSTKGKCEISKDVDCAWQLIVDRLNALGRIDDYESIIPLKDWSTDRAGGPRKVAREDVQS
;
A
#
# COMPACT_ATOMS: atom_id res chain seq x y z
N MET A 1 5.10 2.71 -4.37
CA MET A 1 3.84 3.19 -3.76
C MET A 1 3.21 2.05 -2.97
N ILE A 2 2.41 2.37 -1.94
CA ILE A 2 1.46 1.41 -1.36
C ILE A 2 0.18 1.47 -2.20
N VAL A 3 -0.23 0.34 -2.76
CA VAL A 3 -1.49 0.20 -3.50
C VAL A 3 -2.60 -0.11 -2.51
N ALA A 4 -3.70 0.60 -2.62
CA ALA A 4 -4.90 0.37 -1.85
C ALA A 4 -6.13 0.37 -2.76
N ASP A 5 -7.16 -0.36 -2.36
CA ASP A 5 -8.46 -0.36 -3.01
C ASP A 5 -9.53 0.19 -2.07
N LYS A 6 -10.57 0.82 -2.61
CA LYS A 6 -11.64 1.40 -1.80
C LYS A 6 -12.39 0.29 -1.09
N LYS A 7 -12.68 0.48 0.20
CA LYS A 7 -13.60 -0.42 0.89
C LYS A 7 -15.01 -0.25 0.33
N PRO A 8 -15.81 -1.33 0.27
CA PRO A 8 -17.24 -1.21 0.03
C PRO A 8 -17.85 -0.21 1.02
N ILE A 9 -18.68 0.70 0.52
CA ILE A 9 -19.23 1.77 1.35
C ILE A 9 -20.11 1.20 2.47
N GLU A 10 -20.75 0.05 2.24
CA GLU A 10 -21.58 -0.66 3.21
C GLU A 10 -20.76 -1.17 4.41
N GLU A 11 -19.50 -1.54 4.21
CA GLU A 11 -18.59 -1.86 5.32
C GLU A 11 -18.30 -0.61 6.15
N ILE A 12 -17.97 0.51 5.48
CA ILE A 12 -17.67 1.78 6.15
C ILE A 12 -18.87 2.27 6.97
N ILE A 13 -20.07 2.21 6.39
CA ILE A 13 -21.32 2.62 7.05
C ILE A 13 -21.54 1.83 8.34
N LYS A 14 -21.38 0.50 8.31
CA LYS A 14 -21.58 -0.36 9.51
C LYS A 14 -20.66 0.03 10.66
N GLU A 15 -19.43 0.42 10.36
CA GLU A 15 -18.47 0.83 11.39
C GLU A 15 -18.81 2.18 12.02
N ILE A 16 -19.50 3.06 11.29
CA ILE A 16 -19.69 4.47 11.70
C ILE A 16 -21.13 4.91 11.92
N GLU A 17 -22.13 4.03 11.72
CA GLU A 17 -23.56 4.38 11.72
C GLU A 17 -24.11 4.94 13.05
N ASN A 18 -23.34 4.76 14.12
CA ASN A 18 -23.67 5.20 15.48
C ASN A 18 -22.99 6.52 15.89
N TYR A 19 -22.17 7.11 15.01
CA TYR A 19 -21.51 8.40 15.26
C TYR A 19 -22.29 9.57 14.64
N SER A 20 -22.19 10.75 15.25
CA SER A 20 -22.90 11.96 14.80
C SER A 20 -21.99 13.00 14.15
N LYS A 21 -20.69 12.99 14.47
CA LYS A 21 -19.67 13.86 13.89
C LYS A 21 -18.52 13.02 13.37
N ILE A 22 -18.36 12.96 12.06
CA ILE A 22 -17.40 12.08 11.40
C ILE A 22 -16.44 12.93 10.56
N LEU A 23 -15.14 12.67 10.70
CA LEU A 23 -14.13 13.24 9.82
C LEU A 23 -13.72 12.22 8.76
N ILE A 24 -13.82 12.59 7.49
CA ILE A 24 -13.19 11.82 6.41
C ILE A 24 -11.79 12.37 6.20
N LEU A 25 -10.78 11.56 6.53
CA LEU A 25 -9.37 11.94 6.50
C LEU A 25 -8.65 11.28 5.33
N GLY A 26 -8.29 12.05 4.30
CA GLY A 26 -7.57 11.57 3.12
C GLY A 26 -6.04 11.59 3.25
N CYS A 27 -5.37 10.95 2.30
CA CYS A 27 -3.91 10.84 2.20
C CYS A 27 -3.44 11.04 0.75
N ASN A 28 -2.74 12.14 0.48
CA ASN A 28 -2.48 12.63 -0.88
C ASN A 28 -1.29 11.99 -1.61
N GLU A 29 -0.51 11.13 -0.96
CA GLU A 29 0.61 10.45 -1.62
C GLU A 29 0.24 9.07 -2.18
N CYS A 30 0.67 7.99 -1.52
CA CYS A 30 0.70 6.64 -2.10
C CYS A 30 -0.67 6.15 -2.62
N VAL A 31 -1.72 6.37 -1.83
CA VAL A 31 -3.07 5.87 -2.12
C VAL A 31 -3.87 6.78 -3.06
N THR A 32 -3.39 7.99 -3.31
CA THR A 32 -3.96 8.89 -4.32
C THR A 32 -3.59 8.43 -5.72
N VAL A 33 -2.39 7.86 -5.89
CA VAL A 33 -1.94 7.29 -7.17
C VAL A 33 -2.81 6.10 -7.62
N CYS A 34 -3.49 5.43 -6.68
CA CYS A 34 -4.48 4.40 -6.99
C CYS A 34 -5.95 4.87 -6.93
N GLU A 35 -6.19 6.19 -6.94
CA GLU A 35 -7.53 6.78 -6.94
C GLU A 35 -8.41 6.24 -5.78
N ALA A 36 -7.79 6.02 -4.61
CA ALA A 36 -8.42 5.38 -3.45
C ALA A 36 -8.54 6.28 -2.21
N GLY A 37 -7.68 7.29 -2.03
CA GLY A 37 -7.68 8.07 -0.79
C GLY A 37 -7.31 9.55 -0.88
N GLY A 38 -7.17 10.10 -2.08
CA GLY A 38 -6.86 11.51 -2.27
C GLY A 38 -8.06 12.42 -2.01
N LYS A 39 -7.83 13.73 -2.15
CA LYS A 39 -8.87 14.76 -1.95
C LYS A 39 -10.16 14.49 -2.74
N LYS A 40 -10.03 13.97 -3.96
CA LYS A 40 -11.19 13.62 -4.81
C LYS A 40 -11.99 12.48 -4.18
N GLU A 41 -11.33 11.43 -3.72
CA GLU A 41 -11.98 10.27 -3.12
C GLU A 41 -12.62 10.60 -1.77
N VAL A 42 -11.99 11.48 -0.98
CA VAL A 42 -12.58 12.05 0.24
C VAL A 42 -13.93 12.70 -0.06
N GLY A 43 -13.97 13.61 -1.04
CA GLY A 43 -15.21 14.29 -1.41
C GLY A 43 -16.30 13.34 -1.91
N ILE A 44 -15.93 12.34 -2.72
CA ILE A 44 -16.88 11.32 -3.21
C ILE A 44 -17.48 10.53 -2.04
N LEU A 45 -16.64 10.04 -1.12
CA LEU A 45 -17.12 9.28 0.02
C LEU A 45 -17.97 10.15 0.96
N ALA A 46 -17.52 11.37 1.27
CA ALA A 46 -18.25 12.28 2.13
C ALA A 46 -19.65 12.61 1.57
N SER A 47 -19.76 12.91 0.28
CA SER A 47 -21.05 13.12 -0.39
C SER A 47 -21.95 11.89 -0.33
N ALA A 48 -21.41 10.69 -0.58
CA ALA A 48 -22.17 9.45 -0.52
C ALA A 48 -22.70 9.17 0.90
N LEU A 49 -21.87 9.35 1.92
CA LEU A 49 -22.26 9.16 3.32
C LEU A 49 -23.29 10.20 3.78
N ARG A 50 -23.12 11.48 3.41
CA ARG A 50 -24.11 12.53 3.73
C ARG A 50 -25.47 12.18 3.14
N MET A 51 -25.52 11.75 1.88
CA MET A 51 -26.76 11.33 1.23
C MET A 51 -27.37 10.09 1.89
N TYR A 52 -26.55 9.10 2.27
CA TYR A 52 -27.01 7.91 2.96
C TYR A 52 -27.69 8.25 4.29
N PHE A 53 -27.05 9.04 5.16
CA PHE A 53 -27.61 9.39 6.47
C PHE A 53 -28.85 10.28 6.37
N LEU A 54 -28.87 11.22 5.41
CA LEU A 54 -30.04 12.04 5.13
C LEU A 54 -31.25 11.19 4.74
N ASN A 55 -31.05 10.16 3.90
CA ASN A 55 -32.12 9.23 3.52
C ASN A 55 -32.62 8.36 4.69
N GLN A 56 -31.83 8.21 5.75
CA GLN A 56 -32.22 7.55 7.00
C GLN A 56 -32.84 8.51 8.02
N GLY A 57 -33.01 9.79 7.68
CA GLY A 57 -33.48 10.82 8.60
C GLY A 57 -32.50 11.14 9.74
N LYS A 58 -31.22 10.78 9.59
CA LYS A 58 -30.16 11.06 10.57
C LYS A 58 -29.41 12.34 10.16
N ASP A 59 -29.30 13.29 11.08
CA ASP A 59 -28.45 14.47 10.91
C ASP A 59 -27.02 14.17 11.40
N VAL A 60 -26.16 13.75 10.46
CA VAL A 60 -24.76 13.42 10.73
C VAL A 60 -23.85 14.47 10.12
N LYS A 61 -23.03 15.12 10.94
CA LYS A 61 -22.03 16.07 10.48
C LYS A 61 -20.83 15.33 9.91
N ILE A 62 -20.56 15.53 8.62
CA ILE A 62 -19.41 14.96 7.93
C ILE A 62 -18.52 16.09 7.42
N ASP A 63 -17.30 16.18 7.95
CA ASP A 63 -16.28 17.11 7.47
C ASP A 63 -15.15 16.36 6.75
N GLU A 64 -14.37 17.11 5.98
CA GLU A 64 -13.35 16.57 5.08
C GLU A 64 -12.01 17.24 5.36
N VAL A 65 -10.96 16.44 5.55
CA VAL A 65 -9.58 16.91 5.57
C VAL A 65 -8.73 15.95 4.75
N THR A 66 -7.71 16.46 4.07
CA THR A 66 -6.76 15.62 3.33
C THR A 66 -5.36 16.08 3.65
N LEU A 67 -4.56 15.18 4.20
CA LEU A 67 -3.16 15.42 4.54
C LEU A 67 -2.25 14.91 3.42
N GLU A 68 -1.03 15.43 3.36
CA GLU A 68 -0.01 14.89 2.44
C GLU A 68 0.26 13.42 2.77
N ARG A 69 0.61 13.15 4.04
CA ARG A 69 0.78 11.82 4.62
C ARG A 69 0.13 11.71 5.98
N GLN A 70 -0.54 10.60 6.23
CA GLN A 70 -1.04 10.27 7.58
C GLN A 70 -0.05 9.47 8.41
N CYS A 71 0.99 8.89 7.80
CA CYS A 71 2.01 8.07 8.48
C CYS A 71 3.28 8.87 8.82
N ASP A 72 3.13 10.18 9.00
CA ASP A 72 4.23 11.11 9.25
C ASP A 72 3.77 12.13 10.30
N HIS A 73 4.62 12.39 11.31
CA HIS A 73 4.26 13.20 12.47
C HIS A 73 3.91 14.64 12.09
N GLU A 74 4.65 15.24 11.16
CA GLU A 74 4.53 16.68 10.85
C GLU A 74 3.18 16.96 10.20
N TYR A 75 2.81 16.18 9.20
CA TYR A 75 1.53 16.32 8.50
C TYR A 75 0.34 15.92 9.36
N LEU A 76 0.50 14.89 10.20
CA LEU A 76 -0.59 14.45 11.08
C LEU A 76 -0.92 15.48 12.17
N GLU A 77 0.02 16.34 12.55
CA GLU A 77 -0.21 17.40 13.53
C GLU A 77 -1.14 18.51 13.02
N GLU A 78 -1.32 18.66 11.69
CA GLU A 78 -2.19 19.68 11.08
C GLU A 78 -3.67 19.55 11.50
N ILE A 79 -4.09 18.37 11.99
CA ILE A 79 -5.44 18.12 12.49
C ILE A 79 -5.56 18.17 14.02
N ARG A 80 -4.48 18.45 14.75
CA ARG A 80 -4.48 18.39 16.22
C ARG A 80 -5.56 19.28 16.84
N ASP A 81 -5.71 20.51 16.36
CA ASP A 81 -6.64 21.51 16.92
C ASP A 81 -8.12 21.27 16.57
N ARG A 82 -8.41 20.23 15.78
CA ARG A 82 -9.77 19.95 15.30
C ARG A 82 -10.22 18.51 15.49
N ILE A 83 -9.32 17.55 15.69
CA ILE A 83 -9.68 16.13 15.73
C ILE A 83 -10.64 15.83 16.89
N ASP A 84 -10.46 16.48 18.04
CA ASP A 84 -11.31 16.32 19.24
C ASP A 84 -12.75 16.85 19.06
N ARG A 85 -13.09 17.41 17.87
CA ARG A 85 -14.45 17.86 17.53
C ARG A 85 -15.32 16.76 16.91
N TYR A 86 -14.73 15.61 16.59
CA TYR A 86 -15.37 14.48 15.94
C TYR A 86 -15.55 13.32 16.92
N ASP A 87 -16.51 12.45 16.62
CA ASP A 87 -16.74 11.22 17.38
C ASP A 87 -15.98 10.03 16.76
N ALA A 88 -15.67 10.11 15.45
CA ALA A 88 -14.90 9.12 14.71
C ALA A 88 -14.20 9.71 13.48
N VAL A 89 -13.14 9.05 13.05
CA VAL A 89 -12.41 9.34 11.81
C VAL A 89 -12.51 8.15 10.86
N VAL A 90 -12.89 8.40 9.60
CA VAL A 90 -12.69 7.43 8.50
C VAL A 90 -11.44 7.84 7.74
N SER A 91 -10.36 7.08 7.92
CA SER A 91 -9.10 7.31 7.24
C SER A 91 -9.07 6.61 5.89
N LEU A 92 -8.82 7.37 4.82
CA LEU A 92 -8.54 6.84 3.49
C LEU A 92 -7.03 6.62 3.24
N ALA A 93 -6.21 6.57 4.29
CA ALA A 93 -4.82 6.14 4.17
C ALA A 93 -4.72 4.60 4.12
N CYS A 94 -3.54 4.12 3.71
CA CYS A 94 -3.20 2.72 3.90
C CYS A 94 -3.14 2.35 5.40
N GLY A 95 -3.03 1.05 5.71
CA GLY A 95 -3.03 0.54 7.07
C GLY A 95 -1.90 1.09 7.97
N VAL A 96 -0.81 1.60 7.39
CA VAL A 96 0.24 2.32 8.14
C VAL A 96 -0.29 3.66 8.66
N GLY A 97 -0.94 4.45 7.78
CA GLY A 97 -1.50 5.75 8.16
C GLY A 97 -2.67 5.63 9.14
N VAL A 98 -3.53 4.61 8.95
CA VAL A 98 -4.65 4.32 9.88
C VAL A 98 -4.12 4.04 11.29
N GLN A 99 -3.15 3.12 11.42
CA GLN A 99 -2.59 2.75 12.72
C GLN A 99 -1.88 3.92 13.38
N PHE A 100 -1.03 4.63 12.64
CA PHE A 100 -0.30 5.76 13.18
C PHE A 100 -1.22 6.92 13.63
N THR A 101 -2.33 7.13 12.90
CA THR A 101 -3.37 8.08 13.33
C THR A 101 -4.01 7.64 14.64
N ALA A 102 -4.37 6.36 14.77
CA ALA A 102 -4.95 5.81 16.00
C ALA A 102 -3.97 5.86 17.19
N GLU A 103 -2.68 5.60 16.95
CA GLU A 103 -1.61 5.70 17.97
C GLU A 103 -1.42 7.13 18.46
N LYS A 104 -1.39 8.11 17.54
CA LYS A 104 -1.23 9.54 17.86
C LYS A 104 -2.44 10.08 18.62
N TYR A 105 -3.64 9.61 18.30
CA TYR A 105 -4.91 10.09 18.85
C TYR A 105 -5.65 8.98 19.60
N LEU A 106 -5.07 8.58 20.73
CA LEU A 106 -5.48 7.39 21.50
C LEU A 106 -6.98 7.32 21.84
N SER A 107 -7.64 8.46 22.08
CA SER A 107 -9.07 8.53 22.44
C SER A 107 -10.01 8.66 21.23
N MET A 108 -9.47 8.72 20.01
CA MET A 108 -10.25 8.91 18.79
C MET A 108 -10.43 7.56 18.06
N PRO A 109 -11.66 7.09 17.86
CA PRO A 109 -11.92 5.95 16.98
C PRO A 109 -11.49 6.26 15.54
N VAL A 110 -10.63 5.42 14.96
CA VAL A 110 -10.14 5.55 13.58
C VAL A 110 -10.47 4.28 12.79
N TYR A 111 -11.24 4.43 11.73
CA TYR A 111 -11.71 3.35 10.88
C TYR A 111 -11.06 3.42 9.48
N PRO A 112 -10.67 2.28 8.90
CA PRO A 112 -10.14 2.25 7.54
C PRO A 112 -11.26 2.40 6.51
N GLY A 113 -11.10 3.32 5.56
CA GLY A 113 -11.95 3.44 4.37
C GLY A 113 -11.35 2.80 3.10
N VAL A 114 -10.17 2.22 3.20
CA VAL A 114 -9.50 1.48 2.11
C VAL A 114 -8.90 0.16 2.60
N ASN A 115 -8.74 -0.78 1.69
CA ASN A 115 -7.99 -2.02 1.87
C ASN A 115 -6.57 -1.82 1.35
N THR A 116 -5.55 -2.05 2.17
CA THR A 116 -4.15 -2.04 1.71
C THR A 116 -3.83 -3.35 1.01
N CYS A 117 -3.38 -3.29 -0.24
CA CYS A 117 -3.19 -4.47 -1.07
C CYS A 117 -1.72 -4.93 -1.11
N PHE A 118 -0.82 -4.10 -1.67
CA PHE A 118 0.59 -4.49 -1.89
C PHE A 118 1.48 -3.28 -2.21
N LEU A 119 2.81 -3.50 -2.27
CA LEU A 119 3.77 -2.50 -2.74
C LEU A 119 3.98 -2.64 -4.24
N GLY A 120 3.53 -1.63 -4.99
CA GLY A 120 3.42 -1.73 -6.43
C GLY A 120 3.88 -0.49 -7.19
N VAL A 121 3.54 -0.51 -8.46
CA VAL A 121 3.65 0.61 -9.41
C VAL A 121 2.41 0.66 -10.28
N THR A 122 2.14 1.83 -10.85
CA THR A 122 1.14 2.00 -11.91
C THR A 122 1.73 1.54 -13.23
N GLU A 123 1.16 0.50 -13.84
CA GLU A 123 1.54 0.12 -15.20
C GLU A 123 0.81 0.98 -16.23
N LYS A 124 -0.48 1.18 -15.99
CA LYS A 124 -1.34 2.12 -16.71
C LYS A 124 -2.44 2.55 -15.76
N ARG A 125 -3.13 3.65 -16.09
CA ARG A 125 -4.27 4.10 -15.29
C ARG A 125 -5.29 2.98 -15.13
N GLY A 126 -5.70 2.69 -13.89
CA GLY A 126 -6.60 1.57 -13.58
C GLY A 126 -5.93 0.20 -13.47
N LEU A 127 -4.61 0.10 -13.61
CA LEU A 127 -3.85 -1.15 -13.43
C LEU A 127 -2.58 -0.90 -12.61
N TRP A 128 -2.57 -1.50 -11.43
CA TRP A 128 -1.42 -1.49 -10.52
C TRP A 128 -0.99 -2.92 -10.25
N THR A 129 0.32 -3.15 -10.21
CA THR A 129 0.86 -4.49 -10.04
C THR A 129 1.99 -4.50 -9.02
N GLU A 130 2.15 -5.63 -8.34
CA GLU A 130 3.15 -5.80 -7.29
C GLU A 130 4.58 -5.72 -7.86
N ARG A 131 5.46 -5.02 -7.13
CA ARG A 131 6.88 -4.91 -7.47
C ARG A 131 7.82 -5.21 -6.31
N CYS A 132 7.32 -5.26 -5.08
CA CYS A 132 8.14 -5.48 -3.90
C CYS A 132 7.36 -6.18 -2.78
N GLN A 133 8.02 -7.07 -2.04
CA GLN A 133 7.50 -7.65 -0.80
C GLN A 133 8.09 -6.99 0.47
N ALA A 134 8.96 -5.99 0.30
CA ALA A 134 9.69 -5.34 1.38
C ALA A 134 10.43 -6.32 2.32
N CYS A 135 11.03 -7.38 1.79
CA CYS A 135 11.67 -8.45 2.58
C CYS A 135 13.01 -8.09 3.28
N GLY A 136 13.36 -6.79 3.39
CA GLY A 136 14.52 -6.29 4.13
C GLY A 136 15.91 -6.50 3.49
N LYS A 137 16.09 -7.49 2.62
CA LYS A 137 17.38 -7.80 1.97
C LYS A 137 17.25 -7.86 0.45
N CYS A 138 17.53 -6.73 -0.19
CA CYS A 138 17.35 -6.51 -1.63
C CYS A 138 18.40 -7.27 -2.46
N ILE A 139 17.97 -7.82 -3.60
CA ILE A 139 18.84 -8.55 -4.56
C ILE A 139 18.78 -7.99 -5.98
N LEU A 140 18.10 -6.85 -6.17
CA LEU A 140 17.82 -6.28 -7.49
C LEU A 140 19.08 -5.98 -8.32
N ALA A 141 20.21 -5.69 -7.65
CA ALA A 141 21.50 -5.49 -8.30
C ALA A 141 21.98 -6.73 -9.09
N LYS A 142 21.62 -7.93 -8.62
CA LYS A 142 21.97 -9.22 -9.23
C LYS A 142 20.96 -9.69 -10.28
N THR A 143 19.74 -9.16 -10.26
CA THR A 143 18.63 -9.61 -11.11
C THR A 143 18.21 -8.52 -12.10
N ALA A 144 19.15 -7.69 -12.51
CA ALA A 144 18.96 -6.58 -13.46
C ALA A 144 17.79 -5.63 -13.10
N GLY A 145 17.43 -5.48 -11.82
CA GLY A 145 16.31 -4.64 -11.40
C GLY A 145 14.93 -5.31 -11.45
N ILE A 146 14.85 -6.61 -11.74
CA ILE A 146 13.60 -7.38 -11.72
C ILE A 146 13.58 -8.24 -10.46
N CYS A 147 12.58 -8.05 -9.59
CA CYS A 147 12.49 -8.79 -8.33
C CYS A 147 11.95 -10.21 -8.55
N PRO A 148 12.75 -11.29 -8.40
CA PRO A 148 12.21 -12.64 -8.53
C PRO A 148 11.33 -13.02 -7.33
N VAL A 149 11.48 -12.36 -6.18
CA VAL A 149 10.70 -12.66 -4.97
C VAL A 149 9.24 -12.23 -5.13
N SER A 150 8.98 -11.06 -5.72
CA SER A 150 7.61 -10.56 -5.93
C SER A 150 7.06 -10.85 -7.34
N ARG A 151 7.92 -10.99 -8.36
CA ARG A 151 7.46 -11.18 -9.75
C ARG A 151 7.46 -12.62 -10.24
N CYS A 152 8.10 -13.55 -9.53
CA CYS A 152 8.02 -14.98 -9.85
C CYS A 152 6.98 -15.65 -8.95
N ALA A 153 6.02 -16.37 -9.54
CA ALA A 153 5.02 -17.14 -8.80
C ALA A 153 5.64 -18.16 -7.81
N LYS A 154 6.82 -18.71 -8.16
CA LYS A 154 7.58 -19.66 -7.33
C LYS A 154 8.69 -19.01 -6.50
N ARG A 155 8.90 -17.69 -6.63
CA ARG A 155 9.92 -16.92 -5.89
C ARG A 155 11.35 -17.46 -6.02
N LEU A 156 11.70 -18.06 -7.16
CA LEU A 156 13.00 -18.70 -7.38
C LEU A 156 14.12 -17.67 -7.54
N LEU A 157 15.22 -17.86 -6.81
CA LEU A 157 16.36 -16.92 -6.78
C LEU A 157 17.46 -17.22 -7.79
N ASN A 158 17.54 -18.44 -8.32
CA ASN A 158 18.66 -18.92 -9.13
C ASN A 158 18.16 -19.59 -10.42
N GLY A 159 17.47 -18.82 -11.27
CA GLY A 159 17.03 -19.27 -12.59
C GLY A 159 15.55 -19.70 -12.71
N PRO A 160 15.09 -19.95 -13.95
CA PRO A 160 13.71 -20.32 -14.26
C PRO A 160 13.37 -21.74 -13.80
N CYS A 161 12.08 -21.98 -13.53
CA CYS A 161 11.57 -23.28 -13.10
C CYS A 161 11.39 -24.32 -14.21
N GLY A 162 11.74 -24.01 -15.46
CA GLY A 162 11.48 -24.84 -16.64
C GLY A 162 10.05 -24.81 -17.19
N GLY A 163 9.06 -24.36 -16.41
CA GLY A 163 7.66 -24.30 -16.86
C GLY A 163 7.29 -23.08 -17.71
N SER A 164 8.17 -22.08 -17.83
CA SER A 164 7.88 -20.89 -18.63
C SER A 164 7.90 -21.20 -20.13
N THR A 165 6.90 -20.72 -20.86
CA THR A 165 6.77 -20.93 -22.31
C THR A 165 6.62 -19.59 -23.02
N LYS A 166 7.42 -19.33 -24.07
CA LYS A 166 7.39 -18.08 -24.86
C LYS A 166 7.43 -16.82 -23.98
N GLY A 167 8.27 -16.83 -22.95
CA GLY A 167 8.44 -15.73 -21.99
C GLY A 167 7.30 -15.55 -20.96
N LYS A 168 6.27 -16.40 -20.98
CA LYS A 168 5.15 -16.36 -20.02
C LYS A 168 5.31 -17.40 -18.92
N CYS A 169 4.76 -17.09 -17.75
CA CYS A 169 4.72 -17.99 -16.60
C CYS A 169 3.73 -19.14 -16.83
N GLU A 170 3.98 -20.30 -16.23
CA GLU A 170 3.11 -21.48 -16.36
C GLU A 170 1.72 -21.27 -15.75
N ILE A 171 1.57 -20.34 -14.81
CA ILE A 171 0.30 -20.12 -14.09
C ILE A 171 -0.73 -19.38 -14.95
N SER A 172 -0.29 -18.62 -15.97
CA SER A 172 -1.16 -17.89 -16.89
C SER A 172 -0.36 -17.30 -18.05
N LYS A 173 -0.97 -17.26 -19.24
CA LYS A 173 -0.43 -16.59 -20.44
C LYS A 173 -0.32 -15.07 -20.29
N ASP A 174 -1.03 -14.49 -19.31
CA ASP A 174 -1.01 -13.06 -19.05
C ASP A 174 0.10 -12.63 -18.09
N VAL A 175 0.76 -13.59 -17.44
CA VAL A 175 1.81 -13.33 -16.45
C VAL A 175 3.18 -13.50 -17.12
N ASP A 176 3.97 -12.44 -17.18
CA ASP A 176 5.35 -12.53 -17.66
C ASP A 176 6.22 -13.37 -16.71
N CYS A 177 7.06 -14.22 -17.28
CA CYS A 177 8.05 -14.95 -16.50
C CYS A 177 9.12 -13.97 -16.00
N ALA A 178 9.25 -13.80 -14.68
CA ALA A 178 10.27 -12.92 -14.09
C ALA A 178 11.69 -13.26 -14.57
N TRP A 179 12.02 -14.55 -14.74
CA TRP A 179 13.34 -14.97 -15.20
C TRP A 179 13.58 -14.70 -16.69
N GLN A 180 12.54 -14.75 -17.52
CA GLN A 180 12.66 -14.26 -18.90
C GLN A 180 13.03 -12.78 -18.90
N LEU A 181 12.29 -11.96 -18.12
CA LEU A 181 12.56 -10.53 -18.02
C LEU A 181 13.95 -10.20 -17.47
N ILE A 182 14.46 -11.00 -16.52
CA ILE A 182 15.82 -10.88 -15.99
C ILE A 182 16.84 -11.12 -17.10
N VAL A 183 16.74 -12.26 -17.80
CA VAL A 183 17.67 -12.65 -18.87
C VAL A 183 17.66 -11.64 -20.01
N ASP A 184 16.48 -11.24 -20.48
CA ASP A 184 16.34 -10.24 -21.56
C ASP A 184 17.02 -8.92 -21.18
N ARG A 185 16.88 -8.50 -19.92
CA ARG A 185 17.48 -7.27 -19.42
C ARG A 185 18.99 -7.40 -19.17
N LEU A 186 19.49 -8.54 -18.71
CA LEU A 186 20.93 -8.80 -18.60
C LEU A 186 21.60 -8.77 -19.97
N ASN A 187 20.97 -9.39 -20.98
CA ASN A 187 21.43 -9.33 -22.37
C ASN A 187 21.46 -7.88 -22.89
N ALA A 188 20.39 -7.12 -22.69
CA ALA A 188 20.33 -5.71 -23.11
C ALA A 188 21.39 -4.82 -22.43
N LEU A 189 21.85 -5.21 -21.24
CA LEU A 189 22.90 -4.51 -20.49
C LEU A 189 24.32 -5.01 -20.82
N GLY A 190 24.47 -6.05 -21.66
CA GLY A 190 25.76 -6.69 -21.90
C GLY A 190 26.36 -7.38 -20.66
N ARG A 191 25.50 -7.84 -19.75
CA ARG A 191 25.87 -8.44 -18.45
C ARG A 191 25.36 -9.87 -18.30
N ILE A 192 25.30 -10.64 -19.39
CA ILE A 192 24.72 -11.99 -19.34
C ILE A 192 25.50 -12.93 -18.42
N ASP A 193 26.80 -12.73 -18.26
CA ASP A 193 27.65 -13.53 -17.37
C ASP A 193 27.21 -13.45 -15.89
N ASP A 194 26.55 -12.35 -15.48
CA ASP A 194 25.99 -12.21 -14.14
C ASP A 194 24.87 -13.24 -13.87
N TYR A 195 24.25 -13.79 -14.91
CA TYR A 195 23.22 -14.84 -14.77
C TYR A 195 23.78 -16.11 -14.13
N GLU A 196 25.06 -16.44 -14.37
CA GLU A 196 25.70 -17.63 -13.81
C GLU A 196 26.07 -17.46 -12.33
N SER A 197 25.98 -16.23 -11.80
CA SER A 197 26.27 -15.95 -10.40
C SER A 197 25.16 -16.46 -9.48
N ILE A 198 25.48 -17.49 -8.70
CA ILE A 198 24.55 -18.05 -7.72
C ILE A 198 24.30 -17.04 -6.58
N ILE A 199 23.03 -16.72 -6.37
CA ILE A 199 22.56 -15.98 -5.20
C ILE A 199 22.61 -16.94 -4.00
N PRO A 200 23.35 -16.59 -2.93
CA PRO A 200 23.40 -17.41 -1.73
C PRO A 200 22.02 -17.49 -1.08
N LEU A 201 21.86 -18.44 -0.15
CA LEU A 201 20.65 -18.56 0.64
C LEU A 201 20.27 -17.19 1.23
N LYS A 202 19.08 -16.72 0.85
CA LYS A 202 18.57 -15.46 1.32
C LYS A 202 18.22 -15.59 2.79
N ASP A 203 18.70 -14.63 3.56
CA ASP A 203 18.28 -14.46 4.95
C ASP A 203 16.86 -13.89 4.98
N TRP A 204 15.96 -14.64 5.62
CA TRP A 204 14.55 -14.31 5.78
C TRP A 204 14.22 -13.89 7.21
N SER A 205 15.20 -13.83 8.12
CA SER A 205 14.99 -13.36 9.51
C SER A 205 14.42 -11.94 9.57
N THR A 206 14.73 -11.12 8.57
CA THR A 206 14.22 -9.74 8.41
C THR A 206 12.90 -9.67 7.62
N ASP A 207 12.31 -10.80 7.23
CA ASP A 207 11.02 -10.84 6.56
C ASP A 207 9.85 -10.90 7.56
N ARG A 208 8.60 -10.80 7.06
CA ARG A 208 7.39 -10.77 7.91
C ARG A 208 7.27 -11.97 8.87
N ALA A 209 7.84 -13.12 8.54
CA ALA A 209 7.75 -14.32 9.37
C ALA A 209 8.45 -14.19 10.75
N GLY A 210 9.43 -13.29 10.88
CA GLY A 210 10.16 -13.05 12.14
C GLY A 210 9.44 -12.14 13.15
N GLY A 211 8.26 -11.63 12.80
CA GLY A 211 7.51 -10.67 13.62
C GLY A 211 7.62 -9.21 13.12
N PRO A 212 7.14 -8.22 13.90
CA PRO A 212 7.24 -6.80 13.54
C PRO A 212 8.70 -6.38 13.33
N ARG A 213 8.96 -5.70 12.21
CA ARG A 213 10.31 -5.35 11.76
C ARG A 213 10.70 -3.95 12.22
N LYS A 214 11.96 -3.75 12.55
CA LYS A 214 12.53 -2.45 12.95
C LYS A 214 13.81 -2.17 12.19
N VAL A 215 13.98 -0.92 11.75
CA VAL A 215 15.24 -0.37 11.26
C VAL A 215 15.55 0.86 12.11
N ALA A 216 16.73 0.94 12.70
CA ALA A 216 17.19 2.09 13.46
C ALA A 216 18.51 2.59 12.89
N ARG A 217 18.65 3.91 12.79
CA ARG A 217 19.85 4.62 12.35
C ARG A 217 20.26 5.52 13.51
N GLU A 218 21.13 5.00 14.36
CA GLU A 218 21.58 5.70 15.58
C GLU A 218 22.21 7.06 15.25
N ASP A 219 22.84 7.18 14.09
CA ASP A 219 23.42 8.42 13.56
C ASP A 219 22.39 9.51 13.22
N VAL A 220 21.11 9.17 13.13
CA VAL A 220 20.00 10.11 12.86
C VAL A 220 19.15 10.36 14.11
N GLN A 221 19.26 9.51 15.13
CA GLN A 221 18.54 9.63 16.39
C GLN A 221 19.30 10.58 17.35
N SER A 222 19.35 11.85 17.01
CA SER A 222 19.92 12.92 17.84
C SER A 222 18.88 13.98 18.16
#